data_AF-A0A2D6P238-F1
#
_entry.id   AF-A0A2D6P238-F1
#
_cell.length_a   1.000
_cell.length_b   1.000
_cell.length_c   1.000
_cell.angle_alpha   90.00
_cell.angle_beta   90.00
_cell.angle_gamma   90.00
#
_symmetry.space_group_name_H-M   'P 1'
#
loop_
_entity.id
_entity.type
_entity.pdbx_description
1 polymer ?
#
loop_
_entity_poly.entity_id
_entity_poly.type
_entity_poly.pdbx_seq_one_letter_code
_entity_poly.pdbx_strand_id
1 'polypeptide(L)'
;MNDPSRTGIVRLEDLPKDEIFIKLKPRFHKLLNSRIRSYGISKFEKRMNSGRKIGHWLQDNHLIRFDVLCKILNYFNLDYKNKIEFIRGESRLKIINPKSSFDFTSCEGVRVISGILGDGGIPTNRSNPYYTNTNKDLINGFLNDIKFVFGNIEFNEHYVYKKNSITTILGFPALIQKVFLMIGLKKGKKIETNQGMPFFIFNLDDDRKYAFISQFIDDEGSINLISKHVSITAGCLKYYKFPRILKDIQRLLLSLHIDSGFYYAKLSKLSGNKIFRLQINGQFQIKKLNENLNLRILKKKNNLVILSKSFKRRVFRRKEYLPVYMGFMRKIQELNGHFTSLSLSYESGMVVGSCRNLIIRFRDLNLIKCIKPYSSGNYHEYARYVTNTKWKP
;
A
#
# COMPACT_ATOMS: atom_id res chain seq x y z
N MET A 1 14.73 8.50 -19.82
CA MET A 1 14.93 8.57 -18.35
C MET A 1 13.84 7.75 -17.68
N ASN A 2 14.18 6.95 -16.67
CA ASN A 2 13.19 6.25 -15.86
C ASN A 2 12.59 7.26 -14.88
N ASP A 3 11.34 7.67 -15.11
CA ASP A 3 10.60 8.56 -14.20
C ASP A 3 10.24 7.79 -12.91
N PRO A 4 10.82 8.11 -11.74
CA PRO A 4 10.58 7.34 -10.52
C PRO A 4 9.13 7.36 -10.05
N SER A 5 8.35 8.38 -10.43
CA SER A 5 6.92 8.46 -10.13
C SER A 5 6.09 7.42 -10.90
N ARG A 6 6.65 6.89 -12.00
CA ARG A 6 6.05 5.84 -12.84
C ARG A 6 6.62 4.45 -12.55
N THR A 7 7.90 4.35 -12.18
CA THR A 7 8.56 3.06 -11.95
C THR A 7 8.52 2.61 -10.49
N GLY A 8 8.39 3.54 -9.54
CA GLY A 8 8.54 3.23 -8.12
C GLY A 8 9.98 2.90 -7.70
N ILE A 9 10.96 3.11 -8.57
CA ILE A 9 12.38 2.85 -8.29
C ILE A 9 13.13 4.17 -8.36
N VAL A 10 13.77 4.55 -7.25
CA VAL A 10 14.66 5.72 -7.17
C VAL A 10 16.10 5.23 -7.06
N ARG A 11 16.92 5.53 -8.05
CA ARG A 11 18.36 5.26 -8.00
C ARG A 11 19.07 6.39 -7.26
N LEU A 12 20.24 6.10 -6.70
CA LEU A 12 21.03 7.13 -6.04
C LEU A 12 21.32 8.29 -7.01
N GLU A 13 21.59 7.98 -8.28
CA GLU A 13 21.85 8.94 -9.35
C GLU A 13 20.67 9.85 -9.71
N ASP A 14 19.44 9.47 -9.37
CA ASP A 14 18.26 10.28 -9.66
C ASP A 14 18.12 11.43 -8.64
N LEU A 15 18.80 11.34 -7.49
CA LEU A 15 18.71 12.33 -6.43
C LEU A 15 19.52 13.61 -6.75
N PRO A 16 19.18 14.77 -6.15
CA PRO A 16 19.91 16.02 -6.36
C PRO A 16 21.35 15.90 -5.83
N LYS A 17 22.28 15.63 -6.75
CA LYS A 17 23.65 15.21 -6.45
C LYS A 17 24.47 16.29 -5.75
N ASP A 18 24.12 17.55 -5.94
CA ASP A 18 24.71 18.73 -5.31
C ASP A 18 24.26 18.92 -3.85
N GLU A 19 23.21 18.23 -3.42
CA GLU A 19 22.70 18.30 -2.04
C GLU A 19 22.99 17.03 -1.22
N ILE A 20 23.75 16.09 -1.79
CA ILE A 20 24.09 14.81 -1.15
C ILE A 20 25.56 14.76 -0.81
N PHE A 21 25.84 14.36 0.42
CA PHE A 21 27.17 14.12 0.93
C PHE A 21 27.38 12.64 1.20
N ILE A 22 28.51 12.11 0.74
CA ILE A 22 28.85 10.69 0.75
C ILE A 22 30.11 10.48 1.56
N LYS A 23 30.07 9.49 2.44
CA LYS A 23 31.27 8.88 3.00
C LYS A 23 31.54 7.55 2.30
N LEU A 24 32.75 7.39 1.81
CA LEU A 24 33.21 6.16 1.16
C LEU A 24 33.85 5.22 2.17
N LYS A 25 33.75 3.92 1.91
CA LYS A 25 34.47 2.91 2.69
C LYS A 25 35.98 3.14 2.61
N PRO A 26 36.74 2.93 3.70
CA PRO A 26 38.17 3.30 3.77
C PRO A 26 39.03 2.75 2.62
N ARG A 27 38.83 1.48 2.23
CA ARG A 27 39.60 0.85 1.13
C ARG A 27 39.40 1.58 -0.21
N PHE A 28 38.18 2.02 -0.49
CA PHE A 28 37.86 2.70 -1.75
C PHE A 28 38.30 4.17 -1.73
N HIS A 29 38.17 4.84 -0.58
CA HIS A 29 38.72 6.18 -0.38
C HIS A 29 40.24 6.20 -0.59
N LYS A 30 40.99 5.25 0.01
CA LYS A 30 42.44 5.10 -0.20
C LYS A 30 42.81 4.89 -1.68
N LEU A 31 42.05 4.07 -2.40
CA LEU A 31 42.25 3.86 -3.84
C LEU A 31 42.08 5.17 -4.63
N LEU A 32 40.98 5.90 -4.39
CA LEU A 32 40.73 7.18 -5.06
C LEU A 32 41.83 8.20 -4.75
N ASN A 33 42.24 8.29 -3.48
CA ASN A 33 43.31 9.19 -3.05
C ASN A 33 44.63 8.86 -3.76
N SER A 34 45.00 7.58 -3.83
CA SER A 34 46.19 7.12 -4.56
C SER A 34 46.13 7.50 -6.05
N ARG A 35 44.98 7.27 -6.71
CA ARG A 35 44.79 7.63 -8.14
C ARG A 35 44.89 9.14 -8.38
N ILE A 36 44.25 9.95 -7.55
CA ILE A 36 44.27 11.42 -7.66
C ILE A 36 45.67 11.97 -7.42
N ARG A 37 46.38 11.46 -6.41
CA ARG A 37 47.77 11.85 -6.12
C ARG A 37 48.72 11.47 -7.26
N SER A 38 48.56 10.28 -7.82
CA SER A 38 49.37 9.81 -8.95
C SER A 38 49.20 10.67 -10.21
N TYR A 39 48.00 11.23 -10.42
CA TYR A 39 47.75 12.18 -11.52
C TYR A 39 48.25 13.62 -11.21
N GLY A 40 48.42 13.95 -9.93
CA GLY A 40 48.76 15.28 -9.44
C GLY A 40 47.51 16.08 -9.04
N ILE A 41 47.39 16.42 -7.74
CA ILE A 41 46.20 17.07 -7.16
C ILE A 41 45.86 18.37 -7.89
N SER A 42 46.83 19.28 -8.07
CA SER A 42 46.60 20.57 -8.72
C SER A 42 46.17 20.42 -10.19
N LYS A 43 46.73 19.43 -10.90
CA LYS A 43 46.34 19.11 -12.29
C LYS A 43 44.92 18.56 -12.34
N PHE A 44 44.56 17.71 -11.38
CA PHE A 44 43.22 17.15 -11.25
C PHE A 44 42.18 18.22 -10.93
N GLU A 45 42.46 19.10 -9.96
CA GLU A 45 41.59 20.23 -9.57
C GLU A 45 41.26 21.12 -10.75
N LYS A 46 42.27 21.53 -11.52
CA LYS A 46 42.08 22.33 -12.75
C LYS A 46 41.21 21.59 -13.77
N ARG A 47 41.44 20.29 -13.97
CA ARG A 47 40.67 19.48 -14.93
C ARG A 47 39.19 19.33 -14.53
N MET A 48 38.91 19.25 -13.23
CA MET A 48 37.57 18.97 -12.71
C MET A 48 36.70 20.21 -12.57
N ASN A 49 37.30 21.41 -12.63
CA ASN A 49 36.64 22.70 -12.43
C ASN A 49 35.70 22.69 -11.21
N SER A 50 36.17 22.15 -10.08
CA SER A 50 35.31 21.79 -8.95
C SER A 50 34.99 22.95 -8.00
N GLY A 51 35.54 24.16 -8.21
CA GLY A 51 35.33 25.35 -7.38
C GLY A 51 35.86 25.25 -5.93
N ARG A 52 36.07 24.04 -5.41
CA ARG A 52 36.67 23.71 -4.10
C ARG A 52 37.96 22.93 -4.30
N LYS A 53 38.90 23.09 -3.37
CA LYS A 53 40.15 22.32 -3.33
C LYS A 53 39.84 20.85 -3.02
N ILE A 54 40.00 19.99 -4.03
CA ILE A 54 39.90 18.52 -3.95
C ILE A 54 40.80 17.98 -2.84
N GLY A 55 41.93 18.66 -2.57
CA GLY A 55 42.83 18.30 -1.46
C GLY A 55 42.12 18.12 -0.10
N HIS A 56 41.08 18.90 0.20
CA HIS A 56 40.33 18.74 1.46
C HIS A 56 39.52 17.44 1.50
N TRP A 57 39.02 16.96 0.36
CA TRP A 57 38.26 15.68 0.29
C TRP A 57 39.14 14.45 0.46
N LEU A 58 40.44 14.60 0.18
CA LEU A 58 41.43 13.53 0.30
C LEU A 58 41.90 13.32 1.74
N GLN A 59 41.56 14.24 2.66
CA GLN A 59 41.79 14.04 4.09
C GLN A 59 40.85 12.96 4.62
N ASP A 60 41.35 12.12 5.53
CA ASP A 60 40.56 11.06 6.15
C ASP A 60 39.33 11.67 6.85
N ASN A 61 38.18 10.98 6.74
CA ASN A 61 36.86 11.38 7.28
C ASN A 61 36.11 12.54 6.60
N HIS A 62 36.61 13.12 5.51
CA HIS A 62 35.82 14.13 4.78
C HIS A 62 34.67 13.53 3.97
N LEU A 63 33.60 14.30 3.90
CA LEU A 63 32.44 13.98 3.07
C LEU A 63 32.62 14.56 1.67
N ILE A 64 32.31 13.75 0.66
CA ILE A 64 32.40 14.15 -0.75
C ILE A 64 30.99 14.44 -1.24
N ARG A 65 30.79 15.58 -1.92
CA ARG A 65 29.52 15.89 -2.58
C ARG A 65 29.29 14.91 -3.73
N PHE A 66 28.06 14.44 -3.94
CA PHE A 66 27.83 13.31 -4.85
C PHE A 66 28.09 13.65 -6.32
N ASP A 67 27.75 14.86 -6.76
CA ASP A 67 28.04 15.36 -8.10
C ASP A 67 29.55 15.32 -8.42
N VAL A 68 30.36 15.73 -7.46
CA VAL A 68 31.82 15.68 -7.51
C VAL A 68 32.30 14.25 -7.59
N LEU A 69 31.80 13.39 -6.71
CA LEU A 69 32.17 11.98 -6.70
C LEU A 69 31.89 11.34 -8.07
N CYS A 70 30.72 11.58 -8.66
CA CYS A 70 30.39 11.09 -10.01
C CYS A 70 31.42 11.53 -11.06
N LYS A 71 31.87 12.79 -11.04
CA LYS A 71 32.90 13.27 -11.97
C LYS A 71 34.23 12.53 -11.76
N ILE A 72 34.62 12.30 -10.51
CA ILE A 72 35.89 11.62 -10.16
C ILE A 72 35.84 10.18 -10.66
N LEU A 73 34.74 9.49 -10.38
CA LEU A 73 34.52 8.10 -10.78
C LEU A 73 34.52 7.94 -12.30
N ASN A 74 33.83 8.84 -13.02
CA ASN A 74 33.82 8.83 -14.48
C ASN A 74 35.22 9.04 -15.05
N TYR A 75 36.01 9.96 -14.48
CA TYR A 75 37.37 10.22 -14.95
C TYR A 75 38.29 9.01 -14.82
N PHE A 76 38.19 8.28 -13.71
CA PHE A 76 39.01 7.08 -13.46
C PHE A 76 38.36 5.77 -13.92
N ASN A 77 37.19 5.84 -14.56
CA ASN A 77 36.37 4.67 -14.94
C ASN A 77 36.14 3.68 -13.77
N LEU A 78 35.70 4.20 -12.63
CA LEU A 78 35.46 3.45 -11.40
C LEU A 78 33.97 3.36 -11.07
N ASP A 79 33.56 2.26 -10.44
CA ASP A 79 32.22 2.07 -9.88
C ASP A 79 32.24 2.23 -8.35
N TYR A 80 31.19 2.83 -7.81
CA TYR A 80 30.99 3.05 -6.38
C TYR A 80 30.00 2.06 -5.74
N LYS A 81 29.39 1.16 -6.52
CA LYS A 81 28.43 0.17 -6.01
C LYS A 81 29.03 -0.62 -4.84
N ASN A 82 28.30 -0.65 -3.72
CA ASN A 82 28.73 -1.26 -2.45
C ASN A 82 29.99 -0.64 -1.80
N LYS A 83 30.49 0.49 -2.30
CA LYS A 83 31.66 1.22 -1.76
C LYS A 83 31.30 2.43 -0.90
N ILE A 84 30.02 2.77 -0.80
CA ILE A 84 29.51 3.82 0.08
C ILE A 84 29.35 3.27 1.50
N GLU A 85 29.88 4.00 2.49
CA GLU A 85 29.68 3.74 3.92
C GLU A 85 28.37 4.36 4.40
N PHE A 86 28.13 5.63 4.08
CA PHE A 86 26.83 6.27 4.30
C PHE A 86 26.60 7.46 3.35
N ILE A 87 25.33 7.85 3.22
CA ILE A 87 24.90 9.11 2.60
C ILE A 87 24.09 9.96 3.58
N ARG A 88 24.16 11.28 3.43
CA ARG A 88 23.27 12.22 4.11
C ARG A 88 23.02 13.47 3.26
N GLY A 89 21.92 14.16 3.54
CA GLY A 89 21.66 15.50 3.04
C GLY A 89 22.17 16.58 3.99
N GLU A 90 21.46 17.71 4.05
CA GLU A 90 21.72 18.80 5.03
C GLU A 90 21.56 18.32 6.49
N SER A 91 20.65 17.37 6.74
CA SER A 91 20.43 16.81 8.08
C SER A 91 21.65 16.04 8.59
N ARG A 92 21.79 15.95 9.92
CA ARG A 92 22.83 15.13 10.55
C ARG A 92 22.56 13.63 10.42
N LEU A 93 21.29 13.22 10.35
CA LEU A 93 20.88 11.82 10.20
C LEU A 93 21.32 11.25 8.85
N LYS A 94 21.76 10.00 8.87
CA LYS A 94 22.39 9.30 7.74
C LYS A 94 21.63 8.05 7.33
N ILE A 95 21.86 7.64 6.09
CA ILE A 95 21.55 6.29 5.60
C ILE A 95 22.88 5.55 5.46
N ILE A 96 23.09 4.57 6.33
CA ILE A 96 24.28 3.72 6.45
C ILE A 96 24.14 2.51 5.53
N ASN A 97 25.20 2.21 4.77
CA ASN A 97 25.22 1.20 3.71
C ASN A 97 23.98 1.29 2.81
N PRO A 98 23.77 2.45 2.17
CA PRO A 98 22.56 2.69 1.39
C PRO A 98 22.46 1.71 0.23
N LYS A 99 21.24 1.27 -0.08
CA LYS A 99 20.98 0.53 -1.31
C LYS A 99 21.28 1.42 -2.53
N SER A 100 21.77 0.80 -3.60
CA SER A 100 22.01 1.50 -4.89
C SER A 100 20.72 1.92 -5.59
N SER A 101 19.61 1.25 -5.27
CA SER A 101 18.27 1.61 -5.73
C SER A 101 17.28 1.39 -4.58
N PHE A 102 16.43 2.39 -4.35
CA PHE A 102 15.33 2.34 -3.40
C PHE A 102 14.10 1.83 -4.13
N ASP A 103 13.76 0.57 -3.88
CA ASP A 103 12.70 -0.15 -4.57
C ASP A 103 11.38 -0.10 -3.79
N PHE A 104 10.44 0.73 -4.27
CA PHE A 104 9.10 0.84 -3.72
C PHE A 104 8.07 -0.09 -4.36
N THR A 105 8.50 -0.97 -5.28
CA THR A 105 7.66 -2.00 -5.90
C THR A 105 7.69 -3.32 -5.11
N SER A 106 8.58 -3.45 -4.13
CA SER A 106 8.58 -4.54 -3.14
C SER A 106 7.42 -4.42 -2.15
N CYS A 107 7.07 -5.53 -1.47
CA CYS A 107 6.05 -5.53 -0.43
C CYS A 107 6.41 -4.59 0.75
N GLU A 108 7.69 -4.51 1.10
CA GLU A 108 8.23 -3.59 2.10
C GLU A 108 8.08 -2.13 1.62
N GLY A 109 8.45 -1.89 0.35
CA GLY A 109 8.32 -0.59 -0.31
C GLY A 109 6.90 -0.03 -0.31
N VAL A 110 5.93 -0.84 -0.72
CA VAL A 110 4.52 -0.43 -0.72
C VAL A 110 3.97 -0.22 0.69
N ARG A 111 4.43 -1.00 1.69
CA ARG A 111 4.08 -0.76 3.10
C ARG A 111 4.68 0.54 3.63
N VAL A 112 5.91 0.89 3.24
CA VAL A 112 6.48 2.22 3.59
C VAL A 112 5.60 3.34 3.03
N ILE A 113 5.20 3.26 1.76
CA ILE A 113 4.31 4.27 1.16
C ILE A 113 2.97 4.32 1.89
N SER A 114 2.37 3.16 2.14
CA SER A 114 1.10 3.06 2.88
C SER A 114 1.22 3.67 4.27
N GLY A 115 2.30 3.38 5.01
CA GLY A 115 2.53 3.92 6.35
C GLY A 115 2.70 5.43 6.34
N ILE A 116 3.39 5.99 5.34
CA ILE A 116 3.49 7.45 5.17
C ILE A 116 2.13 8.07 4.84
N LEU A 117 1.30 7.40 4.02
CA LEU A 117 -0.04 7.86 3.65
C LEU A 117 -1.09 7.68 4.77
N GLY A 118 -0.94 6.68 5.63
CA GLY A 118 -1.77 6.40 6.81
C GLY A 118 -1.39 7.26 8.00
N ASP A 119 -0.47 6.79 8.85
CA ASP A 119 -0.09 7.53 10.06
C ASP A 119 1.13 8.46 9.91
N GLY A 120 1.90 8.38 8.83
CA GLY A 120 3.09 9.22 8.64
C GLY A 120 2.83 10.59 8.02
N GLY A 121 3.90 11.26 7.59
CA GLY A 121 3.80 12.54 6.91
C GLY A 121 5.11 13.08 6.40
N ILE A 122 5.00 14.01 5.46
CA ILE A 122 6.12 14.78 4.92
C ILE A 122 5.84 16.25 5.23
N PRO A 123 6.53 16.86 6.20
CA PRO A 123 6.29 18.26 6.53
C PRO A 123 6.65 19.23 5.39
N THR A 124 6.06 20.43 5.40
CA THR A 124 6.36 21.50 4.41
C THR A 124 7.71 22.17 4.67
N ASN A 125 8.06 22.37 5.94
CA ASN A 125 9.36 22.85 6.35
C ASN A 125 10.45 21.81 6.03
N ARG A 126 11.72 22.23 6.04
CA ARG A 126 12.91 21.36 5.87
C ARG A 126 13.06 20.31 6.98
N SER A 127 12.00 19.98 7.70
CA SER A 127 12.01 18.94 8.71
C SER A 127 11.89 17.55 8.09
N ASN A 128 12.34 16.60 8.89
CA ASN A 128 12.38 15.18 8.61
C ASN A 128 10.99 14.60 8.30
N PRO A 129 10.84 13.72 7.28
CA PRO A 129 9.63 12.93 7.15
C PRO A 129 9.49 12.02 8.37
N TYR A 130 8.25 11.69 8.72
CA TYR A 130 7.98 10.97 9.95
C TYR A 130 6.94 9.86 9.77
N TYR A 131 6.98 8.90 10.68
CA TYR A 131 5.94 7.92 10.91
C TYR A 131 5.56 7.95 12.39
N THR A 132 4.29 7.77 12.72
CA THR A 132 3.84 7.75 14.10
C THR A 132 2.86 6.62 14.35
N ASN A 133 2.89 6.03 15.54
CA ASN A 133 1.89 5.06 15.95
C ASN A 133 1.91 4.88 17.47
N THR A 134 0.84 4.35 18.05
CA THR A 134 0.77 3.93 19.45
C THR A 134 1.12 2.46 19.65
N ASN A 135 1.05 1.65 18.59
CA ASN A 135 1.35 0.22 18.61
C ASN A 135 2.82 -0.05 18.23
N LYS A 136 3.55 -0.74 19.13
CA LYS A 136 4.97 -1.08 18.93
C LYS A 136 5.22 -2.04 17.77
N ASP A 137 4.32 -2.97 17.48
CA ASP A 137 4.49 -3.92 16.37
C ASP A 137 4.46 -3.19 15.03
N LEU A 138 3.62 -2.16 14.90
CA LEU A 138 3.59 -1.30 13.72
C LEU A 138 4.85 -0.44 13.59
N ILE A 139 5.35 0.13 14.69
CA ILE A 139 6.61 0.87 14.72
C ILE A 139 7.78 -0.01 14.25
N ASN A 140 7.92 -1.20 14.83
CA ASN A 140 8.99 -2.15 14.49
C ASN A 140 8.84 -2.67 13.05
N GLY A 141 7.61 -2.98 12.62
CA GLY A 141 7.31 -3.39 11.25
C GLY A 141 7.69 -2.32 10.22
N PHE A 142 7.35 -1.06 10.49
CA PHE A 142 7.70 0.07 9.63
C PHE A 142 9.23 0.31 9.59
N LEU A 143 9.92 0.21 10.73
CA LEU A 143 11.39 0.30 10.79
C LEU A 143 12.09 -0.80 9.98
N ASN A 144 11.54 -2.02 10.00
CA ASN A 144 12.07 -3.12 9.20
C ASN A 144 11.83 -2.88 7.70
N ASP A 145 10.63 -2.43 7.32
CA ASP A 145 10.31 -2.11 5.92
C ASP A 145 11.19 -0.95 5.40
N ILE A 146 11.35 0.14 6.17
CA ILE A 146 12.17 1.28 5.75
C ILE A 146 13.65 0.89 5.63
N LYS A 147 14.15 0.08 6.58
CA LYS A 147 15.50 -0.47 6.53
C LYS A 147 15.70 -1.36 5.30
N PHE A 148 14.70 -2.14 4.95
CA PHE A 148 14.73 -2.93 3.73
C PHE A 148 14.82 -2.02 2.50
N VAL A 149 14.04 -0.95 2.40
CA VAL A 149 14.05 -0.09 1.20
C VAL A 149 15.35 0.71 1.06
N PHE A 150 15.86 1.28 2.15
CA PHE A 150 16.95 2.26 2.08
C PHE A 150 18.33 1.73 2.51
N GLY A 151 18.38 0.68 3.34
CA GLY A 151 19.57 0.29 4.11
C GLY A 151 19.42 0.66 5.60
N ASN A 152 20.49 0.61 6.38
CA ASN A 152 20.40 1.01 7.80
C ASN A 152 20.18 2.53 7.89
N ILE A 153 19.23 3.00 8.70
CA ILE A 153 18.87 4.43 8.76
C ILE A 153 19.02 4.92 10.20
N GLU A 154 19.70 6.05 10.41
CA GLU A 154 19.62 6.79 11.66
C GLU A 154 18.28 7.54 11.71
N PHE A 155 17.56 7.47 12.82
CA PHE A 155 16.30 8.18 13.03
C PHE A 155 16.25 8.79 14.43
N ASN A 156 15.43 9.83 14.59
CA ASN A 156 15.09 10.38 15.89
C ASN A 156 13.78 9.74 16.37
N GLU A 157 13.71 9.38 17.63
CA GLU A 157 12.48 8.92 18.27
C GLU A 157 12.04 9.92 19.32
N HIS A 158 10.74 10.24 19.33
CA HIS A 158 10.14 11.07 20.37
C HIS A 158 8.77 10.52 20.77
N TYR A 159 8.38 10.82 22.00
CA TYR A 159 7.15 10.29 22.61
C TYR A 159 6.20 11.44 22.94
N VAL A 160 4.94 11.27 22.55
CA VAL A 160 3.84 12.16 22.92
C VAL A 160 2.93 11.44 23.90
N TYR A 161 2.88 11.94 25.13
CA TYR A 161 2.09 11.37 26.20
C TYR A 161 0.68 11.99 26.19
N LYS A 162 -0.35 11.14 26.13
CA LYS A 162 -1.75 11.50 26.35
C LYS A 162 -2.29 10.67 27.51
N LYS A 163 -3.39 11.12 28.13
CA LYS A 163 -3.98 10.57 29.37
C LYS A 163 -3.94 9.03 29.48
N ASN A 164 -4.21 8.30 28.39
CA ASN A 164 -4.25 6.84 28.37
C ASN A 164 -3.42 6.20 27.24
N SER A 165 -2.47 6.93 26.63
CA SER A 165 -1.71 6.40 25.50
C SER A 165 -0.40 7.13 25.28
N ILE A 166 0.65 6.39 24.94
CA ILE A 166 1.92 6.94 24.45
C ILE A 166 1.93 6.78 22.93
N THR A 167 2.16 7.88 22.22
CA THR A 167 2.34 7.88 20.77
C THR A 167 3.82 8.03 20.48
N THR A 168 4.41 7.07 19.78
CA THR A 168 5.79 7.15 19.29
C THR A 168 5.79 7.86 17.94
N ILE A 169 6.76 8.75 17.73
CA ILE A 169 7.00 9.41 16.46
C ILE A 169 8.47 9.19 16.05
N LEU A 170 8.66 8.62 14.88
CA LEU A 170 9.95 8.37 14.24
C LEU A 170 10.20 9.45 13.19
N GLY A 171 11.30 10.19 13.32
CA GLY A 171 11.76 11.18 12.34
C GLY A 171 12.98 10.69 11.57
N PHE A 172 12.90 10.65 10.25
CA PHE A 172 13.92 10.07 9.36
C PHE A 172 14.79 11.14 8.66
N PRO A 173 15.93 10.79 8.05
CA PRO A 173 16.77 11.78 7.36
C PRO A 173 16.00 12.60 6.32
N ALA A 174 16.29 13.90 6.22
CA ALA A 174 15.66 14.79 5.24
C ALA A 174 15.88 14.32 3.79
N LEU A 175 16.93 13.54 3.52
CA LEU A 175 17.16 12.90 2.22
C LEU A 175 15.99 11.98 1.80
N ILE A 176 15.37 11.26 2.75
CA ILE A 176 14.24 10.37 2.49
C ILE A 176 13.02 11.15 2.02
N GLN A 177 12.83 12.40 2.50
CA GLN A 177 11.77 13.26 1.98
C GLN A 177 11.93 13.46 0.47
N LYS A 178 13.15 13.71 -0.03
CA LYS A 178 13.38 13.90 -1.47
C LYS A 178 12.97 12.67 -2.28
N VAL A 179 13.36 11.49 -1.80
CA VAL A 179 12.98 10.21 -2.40
C VAL A 179 11.46 10.06 -2.47
N PHE A 180 10.75 10.37 -1.37
CA PHE A 180 9.30 10.34 -1.32
C PHE A 180 8.63 11.30 -2.31
N LEU A 181 9.17 12.50 -2.50
CA LEU A 181 8.63 13.43 -3.50
C LEU A 181 8.82 12.93 -4.93
N MET A 182 9.96 12.29 -5.21
CA MET A 182 10.26 11.74 -6.53
C MET A 182 9.32 10.60 -6.94
N ILE A 183 8.84 9.81 -5.98
CA ILE A 183 7.81 8.80 -6.21
C ILE A 183 6.37 9.36 -6.18
N GLY A 184 6.22 10.69 -6.10
CA GLY A 184 4.93 11.37 -6.22
C GLY A 184 4.19 11.64 -4.91
N LEU A 185 4.83 11.46 -3.74
CA LEU A 185 4.23 11.90 -2.47
C LEU A 185 4.32 13.43 -2.33
N LYS A 186 3.47 14.03 -1.48
CA LYS A 186 3.37 15.48 -1.32
C LYS A 186 3.76 15.92 0.08
N LYS A 187 4.34 17.13 0.18
CA LYS A 187 4.57 17.80 1.47
C LYS A 187 3.28 18.43 2.00
N GLY A 188 3.18 18.52 3.31
CA GLY A 188 2.13 19.25 4.03
C GLY A 188 1.06 18.35 4.64
N LYS A 189 0.03 18.99 5.21
CA LYS A 189 -1.03 18.28 5.92
C LYS A 189 -1.91 17.53 4.91
N LYS A 190 -2.16 16.24 5.15
CA LYS A 190 -3.00 15.39 4.29
C LYS A 190 -4.39 15.98 4.02
N ILE A 191 -4.94 16.68 5.01
CA ILE A 191 -6.23 17.39 4.94
C ILE A 191 -6.25 18.57 3.96
N GLU A 192 -5.09 19.13 3.64
CA GLU A 192 -4.90 20.27 2.72
C GLU A 192 -4.42 19.80 1.34
N THR A 193 -3.60 18.75 1.28
CA THR A 193 -3.02 18.28 0.01
C THR A 193 -3.91 17.30 -0.75
N ASN A 194 -4.86 16.66 -0.05
CA ASN A 194 -5.71 15.59 -0.57
C ASN A 194 -4.93 14.59 -1.43
N GLN A 195 -3.78 14.17 -0.90
CA GLN A 195 -2.86 13.31 -1.61
C GLN A 195 -3.50 11.94 -1.91
N GLY A 196 -3.21 11.43 -3.10
CA GLY A 196 -3.56 10.07 -3.52
C GLY A 196 -2.37 9.13 -3.48
N MET A 197 -2.57 7.90 -3.92
CA MET A 197 -1.48 6.94 -4.10
C MET A 197 -0.63 7.25 -5.34
N PRO A 198 0.68 6.96 -5.31
CA PRO A 198 1.49 6.92 -6.53
C PRO A 198 0.90 5.99 -7.58
N PHE A 199 0.96 6.39 -8.86
CA PHE A 199 0.26 5.67 -9.93
C PHE A 199 0.79 4.24 -10.14
N PHE A 200 2.10 4.03 -9.98
CA PHE A 200 2.70 2.71 -10.18
C PHE A 200 2.13 1.62 -9.26
N ILE A 201 1.60 1.99 -8.08
CA ILE A 201 0.97 1.06 -7.12
C ILE A 201 -0.21 0.31 -7.75
N PHE A 202 -0.99 0.96 -8.63
CA PHE A 202 -2.14 0.33 -9.28
C PHE A 202 -1.73 -0.77 -10.27
N ASN A 203 -0.50 -0.73 -10.77
CA ASN A 203 0.03 -1.64 -11.78
C ASN A 203 0.80 -2.82 -11.18
N LEU A 204 0.94 -2.88 -9.84
CA LEU A 204 1.60 -3.98 -9.17
C LEU A 204 0.72 -5.23 -9.15
N ASP A 205 1.35 -6.39 -8.89
CA ASP A 205 0.61 -7.63 -8.65
C ASP A 205 -0.20 -7.59 -7.35
N ASP A 206 -1.08 -8.58 -7.21
CA ASP A 206 -2.04 -8.66 -6.12
C ASP A 206 -1.37 -8.71 -4.75
N ASP A 207 -0.24 -9.40 -4.60
CA ASP A 207 0.46 -9.52 -3.32
C ASP A 207 0.92 -8.16 -2.80
N ARG A 208 1.46 -7.31 -3.68
CA ARG A 208 1.88 -5.95 -3.31
C ARG A 208 0.68 -5.06 -3.00
N LYS A 209 -0.41 -5.20 -3.75
CA LYS A 209 -1.65 -4.47 -3.47
C LYS A 209 -2.23 -4.87 -2.11
N TYR A 210 -2.21 -6.15 -1.76
CA TYR A 210 -2.60 -6.62 -0.43
C TYR A 210 -1.63 -6.15 0.65
N ALA A 211 -0.32 -6.07 0.39
CA ALA A 211 0.64 -5.51 1.33
C ALA A 211 0.35 -4.04 1.63
N PHE A 212 0.02 -3.24 0.60
CA PHE A 212 -0.43 -1.86 0.78
C PHE A 212 -1.71 -1.79 1.65
N ILE A 213 -2.76 -2.55 1.26
CA ILE A 213 -4.04 -2.54 1.97
C ILE A 213 -3.90 -3.02 3.42
N SER A 214 -3.04 -4.02 3.67
CA SER A 214 -2.77 -4.55 5.01
C SER A 214 -2.24 -3.45 5.94
N GLN A 215 -1.18 -2.75 5.51
CA GLN A 215 -0.62 -1.64 6.29
C GLN A 215 -1.65 -0.52 6.47
N PHE A 216 -2.40 -0.16 5.43
CA PHE A 216 -3.39 0.92 5.54
C PHE A 216 -4.55 0.56 6.48
N ILE A 217 -4.97 -0.71 6.53
CA ILE A 217 -5.97 -1.20 7.49
C ILE A 217 -5.38 -1.20 8.91
N ASP A 218 -4.11 -1.54 9.07
CA ASP A 218 -3.44 -1.48 10.37
C ASP A 218 -3.34 -0.06 10.93
N ASP A 219 -3.15 0.94 10.07
CA ASP A 219 -3.08 2.35 10.47
C ASP A 219 -4.49 2.94 10.65
N GLU A 220 -5.29 2.96 9.59
CA GLU A 220 -6.55 3.74 9.48
C GLU A 220 -7.83 2.87 9.52
N GLY A 221 -7.64 1.55 9.61
CA GLY A 221 -8.71 0.57 9.53
C GLY A 221 -9.28 0.10 10.87
N SER A 222 -10.49 -0.43 10.83
CA SER A 222 -11.13 -1.14 11.95
C SER A 222 -11.91 -2.35 11.46
N ILE A 223 -12.01 -3.37 12.31
CA ILE A 223 -12.74 -4.61 12.02
C ILE A 223 -13.87 -4.72 13.03
N ASN A 224 -15.10 -4.59 12.56
CA ASN A 224 -16.29 -4.56 13.39
C ASN A 224 -17.01 -5.91 13.31
N LEU A 225 -17.01 -6.64 14.42
CA LEU A 225 -17.62 -7.97 14.55
C LEU A 225 -19.16 -7.91 14.59
N ILE A 226 -19.72 -6.87 15.20
CA ILE A 226 -21.17 -6.71 15.40
C ILE A 226 -21.85 -6.37 14.08
N SER A 227 -21.38 -5.31 13.43
CA SER A 227 -21.89 -4.84 12.14
C SER A 227 -21.27 -5.56 10.94
N LYS A 228 -20.49 -6.60 11.19
CA LYS A 228 -19.86 -7.51 10.23
C LYS A 228 -19.16 -6.86 9.02
N HIS A 229 -18.25 -5.93 9.27
CA HIS A 229 -17.51 -5.27 8.20
C HIS A 229 -16.09 -4.88 8.60
N VAL A 230 -15.24 -4.70 7.59
CA VAL A 230 -13.97 -3.97 7.69
C VAL A 230 -14.23 -2.54 7.24
N SER A 231 -13.68 -1.55 7.92
CA SER A 231 -13.77 -0.16 7.49
C SER A 231 -12.44 0.54 7.52
N ILE A 232 -12.23 1.44 6.56
CA ILE A 232 -11.06 2.32 6.48
C ILE A 232 -11.60 3.74 6.56
N THR A 233 -11.02 4.55 7.45
CA THR A 233 -11.46 5.92 7.67
C THR A 233 -10.42 6.89 7.13
N ALA A 234 -10.85 8.05 6.66
CA ALA A 234 -9.94 9.16 6.40
C ALA A 234 -10.54 10.45 6.93
N GLY A 235 -9.67 11.28 7.51
CA GLY A 235 -10.02 12.55 8.12
C GLY A 235 -10.58 13.58 7.14
N CYS A 236 -11.14 14.65 7.71
CA CYS A 236 -11.81 15.72 6.99
C CYS A 236 -10.86 16.55 6.14
N LEU A 237 -11.26 16.81 4.90
CA LEU A 237 -10.55 17.69 3.99
C LEU A 237 -11.11 19.10 4.12
N LYS A 238 -10.22 20.09 4.23
CA LYS A 238 -10.64 21.49 4.38
C LYS A 238 -11.30 22.03 3.09
N TYR A 239 -10.80 21.59 1.93
CA TYR A 239 -11.14 22.17 0.63
C TYR A 239 -11.72 21.18 -0.37
N TYR A 240 -11.87 19.90 -0.01
CA TYR A 240 -12.21 18.85 -0.98
C TYR A 240 -13.46 18.09 -0.57
N LYS A 241 -14.30 17.78 -1.56
CA LYS A 241 -15.55 17.03 -1.37
C LYS A 241 -15.32 15.58 -0.92
N PHE A 242 -14.16 14.99 -1.24
CA PHE A 242 -13.90 13.58 -1.01
C PHE A 242 -12.40 13.24 -0.90
N PRO A 243 -11.97 12.36 0.02
CA PRO A 243 -10.56 11.98 0.18
C PRO A 243 -10.09 11.09 -0.95
N ARG A 244 -9.12 11.60 -1.72
CA ARG A 244 -8.54 10.92 -2.87
C ARG A 244 -7.98 9.57 -2.46
N ILE A 245 -7.30 9.49 -1.32
CA ILE A 245 -6.76 8.23 -0.80
C ILE A 245 -7.82 7.13 -0.65
N LEU A 246 -9.03 7.44 -0.18
CA LEU A 246 -10.09 6.42 -0.07
C LEU A 246 -10.64 5.99 -1.44
N LYS A 247 -10.69 6.88 -2.44
CA LYS A 247 -11.03 6.50 -3.83
C LYS A 247 -9.97 5.60 -4.42
N ASP A 248 -8.72 5.92 -4.17
CA ASP A 248 -7.58 5.15 -4.64
C ASP A 248 -7.60 3.75 -3.98
N ILE A 249 -7.87 3.65 -2.67
CA ILE A 249 -8.02 2.36 -1.98
C ILE A 249 -9.21 1.57 -2.53
N GLN A 250 -10.35 2.21 -2.79
CA GLN A 250 -11.48 1.55 -3.44
C GLN A 250 -11.09 0.99 -4.82
N ARG A 251 -10.34 1.73 -5.62
CA ARG A 251 -9.84 1.25 -6.92
C ARG A 251 -8.92 0.05 -6.78
N LEU A 252 -8.01 0.04 -5.78
CA LEU A 252 -7.20 -1.15 -5.49
C LEU A 252 -8.07 -2.35 -5.10
N LEU A 253 -9.02 -2.17 -4.19
CA LEU A 253 -9.95 -3.23 -3.79
C LEU A 253 -10.73 -3.77 -4.99
N LEU A 254 -11.24 -2.91 -5.87
CA LEU A 254 -11.94 -3.33 -7.09
C LEU A 254 -11.01 -4.12 -8.04
N SER A 255 -9.75 -3.71 -8.18
CA SER A 255 -8.77 -4.47 -8.98
C SER A 255 -8.47 -5.85 -8.40
N LEU A 256 -8.67 -6.03 -7.09
CA LEU A 256 -8.59 -7.30 -6.38
C LEU A 256 -9.94 -8.04 -6.33
N HIS A 257 -10.95 -7.60 -7.09
CA HIS A 257 -12.32 -8.13 -7.05
C HIS A 257 -12.94 -8.11 -5.64
N ILE A 258 -12.73 -7.02 -4.89
CA ILE A 258 -13.30 -6.79 -3.56
C ILE A 258 -14.18 -5.54 -3.61
N ASP A 259 -15.49 -5.75 -3.49
CA ASP A 259 -16.45 -4.67 -3.48
C ASP A 259 -16.45 -3.90 -2.15
N SER A 260 -16.57 -2.58 -2.26
CA SER A 260 -16.59 -1.68 -1.11
C SER A 260 -17.51 -0.50 -1.35
N GLY A 261 -18.14 -0.02 -0.27
CA GLY A 261 -19.10 1.09 -0.29
C GLY A 261 -18.61 2.28 0.50
N PHE A 262 -18.92 3.49 0.04
CA PHE A 262 -18.67 4.70 0.80
C PHE A 262 -19.82 5.03 1.74
N TYR A 263 -19.45 5.41 2.96
CA TYR A 263 -20.35 5.83 3.99
C TYR A 263 -19.89 7.15 4.56
N TYR A 264 -20.86 8.03 4.76
CA TYR A 264 -20.66 9.29 5.43
C TYR A 264 -20.97 9.11 6.91
N ALA A 265 -19.98 9.34 7.78
CA ALA A 265 -20.23 9.46 9.20
C ALA A 265 -20.61 10.92 9.48
N LYS A 266 -21.88 11.19 9.82
CA LYS A 266 -22.29 12.50 10.34
C LYS A 266 -21.49 12.78 11.62
N LEU A 267 -20.71 13.85 11.61
CA LEU A 267 -19.98 14.32 12.79
C LEU A 267 -20.87 15.16 13.70
N SER A 268 -20.47 15.26 14.97
CA SER A 268 -21.08 16.14 15.95
C SER A 268 -21.02 17.59 15.47
N LYS A 269 -22.08 18.37 15.78
CA LYS A 269 -22.28 19.76 15.32
C LYS A 269 -21.10 20.70 15.61
N LEU A 270 -20.21 20.36 16.54
CA LEU A 270 -19.16 21.22 17.07
C LEU A 270 -17.92 21.39 16.17
N SER A 271 -17.60 20.44 15.29
CA SER A 271 -16.35 20.50 14.52
C SER A 271 -16.50 20.81 13.04
N GLY A 272 -17.72 20.77 12.48
CA GLY A 272 -18.01 21.00 11.05
C GLY A 272 -17.34 20.03 10.07
N ASN A 273 -16.46 19.15 10.56
CA ASN A 273 -15.63 18.29 9.77
C ASN A 273 -16.42 17.08 9.24
N LYS A 274 -16.03 16.54 8.10
CA LYS A 274 -16.63 15.37 7.44
C LYS A 274 -15.69 14.18 7.56
N ILE A 275 -16.13 13.09 8.20
CA ILE A 275 -15.37 11.84 8.20
C ILE A 275 -15.94 10.93 7.12
N PHE A 276 -15.06 10.48 6.23
CA PHE A 276 -15.42 9.52 5.19
C PHE A 276 -14.95 8.14 5.60
N ARG A 277 -15.80 7.15 5.32
CA ARG A 277 -15.52 5.76 5.58
C ARG A 277 -15.72 4.93 4.33
N LEU A 278 -14.73 4.10 4.01
CA LEU A 278 -14.87 3.02 3.04
C LEU A 278 -15.16 1.74 3.82
N GLN A 279 -16.26 1.05 3.52
CA GLN A 279 -16.63 -0.20 4.18
C GLN A 279 -16.61 -1.38 3.20
N ILE A 280 -16.02 -2.48 3.66
CA ILE A 280 -15.99 -3.76 2.98
C ILE A 280 -16.83 -4.72 3.82
N ASN A 281 -17.87 -5.27 3.22
CA ASN A 281 -18.80 -6.18 3.88
C ASN A 281 -19.18 -7.29 2.89
N GLY A 282 -19.92 -8.29 3.38
CA GLY A 282 -20.26 -9.48 2.61
C GLY A 282 -19.25 -10.60 2.85
N GLN A 283 -19.75 -11.83 2.93
CA GLN A 283 -18.93 -12.97 3.35
C GLN A 283 -17.77 -13.24 2.38
N PHE A 284 -18.02 -13.14 1.08
CA PHE A 284 -17.01 -13.42 0.05
C PHE A 284 -15.84 -12.43 0.14
N GLN A 285 -16.15 -11.14 0.23
CA GLN A 285 -15.17 -10.07 0.35
C GLN A 285 -14.34 -10.24 1.63
N ILE A 286 -14.98 -10.51 2.76
CA ILE A 286 -14.29 -10.71 4.05
C ILE A 286 -13.40 -11.95 4.03
N LYS A 287 -13.88 -13.07 3.44
CA LYS A 287 -13.07 -14.29 3.32
C LYS A 287 -11.82 -14.03 2.49
N LYS A 288 -11.98 -13.35 1.34
CA LYS A 288 -10.86 -12.97 0.47
C LYS A 288 -9.85 -12.07 1.20
N LEU A 289 -10.30 -11.09 1.97
CA LEU A 289 -9.41 -10.29 2.83
C LEU A 289 -8.69 -11.15 3.88
N ASN A 290 -9.39 -12.06 4.55
CA ASN A 290 -8.80 -12.92 5.58
C ASN A 290 -7.70 -13.84 5.03
N GLU A 291 -7.86 -14.33 3.80
CA GLU A 291 -6.89 -15.23 3.15
C GLU A 291 -5.63 -14.51 2.68
N ASN A 292 -5.73 -13.23 2.30
CA ASN A 292 -4.65 -12.52 1.60
C ASN A 292 -4.01 -11.38 2.40
N LEU A 293 -4.70 -10.81 3.39
CA LEU A 293 -4.12 -9.73 4.21
C LEU A 293 -3.14 -10.28 5.23
N ASN A 294 -2.01 -9.58 5.38
CA ASN A 294 -1.01 -9.85 6.40
C ASN A 294 -0.97 -8.71 7.42
N LEU A 295 -1.99 -8.65 8.28
CA LEU A 295 -2.11 -7.64 9.33
C LEU A 295 -1.10 -7.90 10.46
N ARG A 296 -0.43 -6.83 10.89
CA ARG A 296 0.56 -6.82 11.98
C ARG A 296 -0.11 -6.70 13.34
N ILE A 297 -1.22 -5.96 13.44
CA ILE A 297 -1.94 -5.87 14.71
C ILE A 297 -2.68 -7.19 14.94
N LEU A 298 -2.18 -8.00 15.88
CA LEU A 298 -2.74 -9.32 16.19
C LEU A 298 -4.23 -9.27 16.52
N LYS A 299 -4.69 -8.25 17.26
CA LYS A 299 -6.12 -8.05 17.54
C LYS A 299 -6.94 -7.86 16.27
N LYS A 300 -6.46 -7.08 15.30
CA LYS A 300 -7.14 -6.89 14.02
C LYS A 300 -7.14 -8.21 13.22
N LYS A 301 -6.00 -8.88 13.13
CA LYS A 301 -5.89 -10.21 12.49
C LYS A 301 -6.90 -11.21 13.07
N ASN A 302 -6.95 -11.35 14.40
CA ASN A 302 -7.88 -12.25 15.08
C ASN A 302 -9.34 -11.86 14.83
N ASN A 303 -9.65 -10.56 14.87
CA ASN A 303 -10.99 -10.09 14.56
C ASN A 303 -11.39 -10.40 13.10
N LEU A 304 -10.45 -10.31 12.14
CA LEU A 304 -10.72 -10.67 10.74
C LEU A 304 -11.07 -12.16 10.61
N VAL A 305 -10.33 -13.02 11.29
CA VAL A 305 -10.58 -14.46 11.35
C VAL A 305 -11.96 -14.74 11.94
N ILE A 306 -12.27 -14.18 13.12
CA ILE A 306 -13.58 -14.33 13.78
C ILE A 306 -14.70 -13.85 12.85
N LEU A 307 -14.51 -12.67 12.25
CA LEU A 307 -15.48 -12.07 11.35
C LEU A 307 -15.76 -12.99 10.14
N SER A 308 -14.71 -13.54 9.51
CA SER A 308 -14.83 -14.45 8.37
C SER A 308 -15.63 -15.72 8.69
N LYS A 309 -15.48 -16.24 9.92
CA LYS A 309 -16.19 -17.42 10.42
C LYS A 309 -17.61 -17.11 10.91
N SER A 310 -17.92 -15.86 11.25
CA SER A 310 -19.20 -15.45 11.85
C SER A 310 -20.41 -15.47 10.88
N PHE A 311 -20.16 -15.65 9.58
CA PHE A 311 -21.20 -15.72 8.56
C PHE A 311 -21.83 -17.13 8.56
N LYS A 312 -22.82 -17.35 9.43
CA LYS A 312 -23.59 -18.61 9.50
C LYS A 312 -24.43 -18.90 8.24
N ARG A 313 -24.68 -17.89 7.40
CA ARG A 313 -25.39 -17.98 6.11
C ARG A 313 -24.70 -17.06 5.11
N ARG A 314 -24.62 -17.45 3.83
CA ARG A 314 -24.11 -16.55 2.78
C ARG A 314 -25.04 -15.35 2.62
N VAL A 315 -24.58 -14.18 3.06
CA VAL A 315 -25.30 -12.90 2.91
C VAL A 315 -24.70 -12.14 1.74
N PHE A 316 -25.45 -12.03 0.64
CA PHE A 316 -25.07 -11.27 -0.55
C PHE A 316 -25.73 -9.90 -0.55
N ARG A 317 -25.05 -8.86 -1.05
CA ARG A 317 -25.68 -7.54 -1.25
C ARG A 317 -26.76 -7.64 -2.35
N ARG A 318 -27.83 -6.84 -2.22
CA ARG A 318 -28.98 -6.86 -3.14
C ARG A 318 -28.61 -6.64 -4.63
N LYS A 319 -27.53 -5.89 -4.91
CA LYS A 319 -27.03 -5.62 -6.27
C LYS A 319 -26.11 -6.73 -6.82
N GLU A 320 -25.30 -7.35 -5.96
CA GLU A 320 -24.42 -8.48 -6.31
C GLU A 320 -25.21 -9.80 -6.44
N TYR A 321 -26.45 -9.79 -5.96
CA TYR A 321 -27.34 -10.93 -5.96
C TYR A 321 -27.57 -11.49 -7.39
N LEU A 322 -27.78 -10.64 -8.40
CA LEU A 322 -28.09 -11.16 -9.72
C LEU A 322 -26.89 -11.88 -10.39
N PRO A 323 -25.72 -11.23 -10.55
CA PRO A 323 -24.62 -11.84 -11.29
C PRO A 323 -24.03 -13.07 -10.58
N VAL A 324 -23.95 -13.03 -9.25
CA VAL A 324 -23.36 -14.12 -8.47
C VAL A 324 -24.20 -15.39 -8.54
N TYR A 325 -25.53 -15.27 -8.34
CA TYR A 325 -26.39 -16.44 -8.41
C TYR A 325 -26.55 -16.95 -9.84
N MET A 326 -26.54 -16.07 -10.85
CA MET A 326 -26.44 -16.50 -12.25
C MET A 326 -25.15 -17.27 -12.52
N GLY A 327 -24.03 -16.88 -11.92
CA GLY A 327 -22.77 -17.62 -11.97
C GLY A 327 -22.87 -19.02 -11.37
N PHE A 328 -23.45 -19.15 -10.18
CA PHE A 328 -23.70 -20.48 -9.58
C PHE A 328 -24.61 -21.34 -10.45
N MET A 329 -25.71 -20.78 -10.97
CA MET A 329 -26.64 -21.51 -11.83
C MET A 329 -25.98 -22.00 -13.12
N ARG A 330 -25.15 -21.17 -13.77
CA ARG A 330 -24.38 -21.55 -14.96
C ARG A 330 -23.41 -22.69 -14.67
N LYS A 331 -22.62 -22.57 -13.60
CA LYS A 331 -21.68 -23.61 -13.18
C LYS A 331 -22.40 -24.95 -12.94
N ILE A 332 -23.53 -24.95 -12.24
CA ILE A 332 -24.30 -26.17 -12.00
C ILE A 332 -24.88 -26.72 -13.31
N GLN A 333 -25.38 -25.85 -14.19
CA GLN A 333 -25.93 -26.24 -15.48
C GLN A 333 -24.86 -26.83 -16.40
N GLU A 334 -23.64 -26.28 -16.42
CA GLU A 334 -22.51 -26.84 -17.19
C GLU A 334 -22.18 -28.26 -16.73
N LEU A 335 -22.27 -28.52 -15.42
CA LEU A 335 -21.98 -29.83 -14.84
C LEU A 335 -23.11 -30.85 -15.04
N ASN A 336 -24.36 -30.43 -14.89
CA ASN A 336 -25.51 -31.34 -14.79
C ASN A 336 -26.53 -31.20 -15.93
N GLY A 337 -26.28 -30.31 -16.90
CA GLY A 337 -27.24 -29.90 -17.93
C GLY A 337 -28.41 -29.04 -17.42
N HIS A 338 -28.59 -28.93 -16.10
CA HIS A 338 -29.67 -28.18 -15.44
C HIS A 338 -29.29 -27.87 -13.99
N PHE A 339 -30.07 -27.02 -13.32
CA PHE A 339 -29.98 -26.83 -11.88
C PHE A 339 -31.34 -26.96 -11.20
N THR A 340 -31.33 -27.33 -9.92
CA THR A 340 -32.50 -27.41 -9.04
C THR A 340 -32.32 -26.48 -7.84
N SER A 341 -33.37 -26.29 -7.03
CA SER A 341 -33.25 -25.58 -5.75
C SER A 341 -32.26 -26.25 -4.79
N LEU A 342 -32.13 -27.58 -4.87
CA LEU A 342 -31.23 -28.36 -4.02
C LEU A 342 -29.77 -28.19 -4.45
N SER A 343 -29.48 -28.34 -5.75
CA SER A 343 -28.12 -28.14 -6.27
C SER A 343 -27.66 -26.70 -6.07
N LEU A 344 -28.56 -25.73 -6.24
CA LEU A 344 -28.25 -24.32 -5.98
C LEU A 344 -28.03 -24.05 -4.49
N SER A 345 -28.79 -24.71 -3.61
CA SER A 345 -28.59 -24.63 -2.15
C SER A 345 -27.21 -25.14 -1.76
N TYR A 346 -26.79 -26.28 -2.32
CA TYR A 346 -25.46 -26.85 -2.10
C TYR A 346 -24.35 -25.87 -2.55
N GLU A 347 -24.42 -25.37 -3.79
CA GLU A 347 -23.40 -24.48 -4.34
C GLU A 347 -23.37 -23.11 -3.64
N SER A 348 -24.54 -22.54 -3.33
CA SER A 348 -24.68 -21.19 -2.77
C SER A 348 -24.63 -21.15 -1.24
N GLY A 349 -24.75 -22.26 -0.53
CA GLY A 349 -24.85 -22.32 0.93
C GLY A 349 -26.14 -21.67 1.50
N MET A 350 -27.16 -21.43 0.67
CA MET A 350 -28.49 -20.98 1.11
C MET A 350 -29.37 -22.17 1.53
N VAL A 351 -30.43 -21.91 2.31
CA VAL A 351 -31.49 -22.89 2.56
C VAL A 351 -32.28 -23.14 1.27
N VAL A 352 -32.64 -24.41 1.00
CA VAL A 352 -33.37 -24.86 -0.20
C VAL A 352 -34.61 -24.00 -0.51
N GLY A 353 -35.41 -23.64 0.50
CA GLY A 353 -36.59 -22.78 0.33
C GLY A 353 -36.26 -21.37 -0.20
N SER A 354 -35.14 -20.79 0.23
CA SER A 354 -34.68 -19.49 -0.28
C SER A 354 -34.18 -19.58 -1.72
N CYS A 355 -33.46 -20.66 -2.07
CA CYS A 355 -33.09 -20.95 -3.45
C CYS A 355 -34.32 -21.13 -4.34
N ARG A 356 -35.36 -21.82 -3.85
CA ARG A 356 -36.62 -21.97 -4.58
C ARG A 356 -37.28 -20.63 -4.87
N ASN A 357 -37.43 -19.77 -3.85
CA ASN A 357 -38.02 -18.44 -4.03
C ASN A 357 -37.20 -17.58 -5.00
N LEU A 358 -35.88 -17.73 -4.96
CA LEU A 358 -35.00 -17.07 -5.92
C LEU A 358 -35.25 -17.56 -7.36
N ILE A 359 -35.28 -18.87 -7.55
CA ILE A 359 -35.51 -19.49 -8.86
C ILE A 359 -36.86 -19.05 -9.42
N ILE A 360 -37.92 -19.02 -8.61
CA ILE A 360 -39.23 -18.49 -8.99
C ILE A 360 -39.08 -17.05 -9.49
N ARG A 361 -38.42 -16.18 -8.70
CA ARG A 361 -38.21 -14.79 -9.09
C ARG A 361 -37.40 -14.64 -10.39
N PHE A 362 -36.35 -15.43 -10.59
CA PHE A 362 -35.54 -15.37 -11.81
C PHE A 362 -36.28 -15.91 -13.03
N ARG A 363 -37.12 -16.92 -12.84
CA ARG A 363 -38.03 -17.44 -13.87
C ARG A 363 -39.04 -16.36 -14.27
N ASP A 364 -39.65 -15.71 -13.30
CA ASP A 364 -40.66 -14.66 -13.53
C ASP A 364 -40.04 -13.42 -14.21
N LEU A 365 -38.73 -13.19 -14.03
CA LEU A 365 -37.95 -12.18 -14.76
C LEU A 365 -37.42 -12.66 -16.13
N ASN A 366 -37.79 -13.86 -16.59
CA ASN A 366 -37.29 -14.47 -17.83
C ASN A 366 -35.76 -14.59 -17.92
N LEU A 367 -35.08 -14.77 -16.78
CA LEU A 367 -33.62 -14.98 -16.73
C LEU A 367 -33.25 -16.46 -16.86
N ILE A 368 -34.17 -17.34 -16.48
CA ILE A 368 -34.02 -18.80 -16.50
C ILE A 368 -35.32 -19.44 -17.03
N LYS A 369 -35.23 -20.66 -17.56
CA LYS A 369 -36.35 -21.43 -18.12
C LYS A 369 -36.52 -22.74 -17.37
N CYS A 370 -37.76 -23.09 -17.02
CA CYS A 370 -38.11 -24.41 -16.49
C CYS A 370 -38.15 -25.41 -17.66
N ILE A 371 -37.41 -26.52 -17.53
CA ILE A 371 -37.36 -27.58 -18.56
C ILE A 371 -38.09 -28.86 -18.15
N LYS A 372 -38.32 -29.05 -16.84
CA LYS A 372 -39.10 -30.18 -16.32
C LYS A 372 -39.86 -29.72 -15.09
N PRO A 373 -41.21 -29.60 -15.16
CA PRO A 373 -42.03 -29.28 -14.01
C PRO A 373 -42.05 -30.46 -13.02
N TYR A 374 -42.43 -30.16 -11.78
CA TYR A 374 -42.54 -31.15 -10.70
C TYR A 374 -43.57 -32.23 -11.03
N SER A 375 -43.18 -33.49 -10.88
CA SER A 375 -44.07 -34.64 -10.75
C SER A 375 -43.92 -35.16 -9.31
N SER A 376 -45.01 -35.08 -8.54
CA SER A 376 -45.15 -35.38 -7.10
C SER A 376 -44.15 -36.39 -6.48
N GLY A 377 -43.59 -36.05 -5.30
CA GLY A 377 -43.01 -37.01 -4.36
C GLY A 377 -41.94 -36.46 -3.40
N ASN A 378 -41.20 -35.41 -3.77
CA ASN A 378 -40.12 -34.84 -2.94
C ASN A 378 -40.11 -33.30 -2.96
N TYR A 379 -40.50 -32.69 -1.84
CA TYR A 379 -40.67 -31.23 -1.71
C TYR A 379 -39.36 -30.43 -1.92
N HIS A 380 -38.20 -31.09 -1.91
CA HIS A 380 -36.88 -30.48 -2.07
C HIS A 380 -36.38 -30.35 -3.52
N GLU A 381 -36.97 -31.09 -4.48
CA GLU A 381 -36.65 -31.03 -5.92
C GLU A 381 -37.81 -30.49 -6.76
N TYR A 382 -38.05 -29.18 -6.66
CA TYR A 382 -39.25 -28.53 -7.18
C TYR A 382 -39.35 -28.46 -8.72
N ALA A 383 -38.24 -28.46 -9.46
CA ALA A 383 -38.21 -28.49 -10.93
C ALA A 383 -36.75 -28.41 -11.42
N ARG A 384 -36.54 -28.70 -12.71
CA ARG A 384 -35.25 -28.54 -13.40
C ARG A 384 -35.26 -27.26 -14.24
N TYR A 385 -34.20 -26.47 -14.12
CA TYR A 385 -34.08 -25.17 -14.77
C TYR A 385 -32.77 -25.04 -15.55
N VAL A 386 -32.78 -24.18 -16.57
CA VAL A 386 -31.60 -23.74 -17.32
C VAL A 386 -31.56 -22.22 -17.39
N THR A 387 -30.37 -21.65 -17.41
CA THR A 387 -30.14 -20.22 -17.64
C THR A 387 -30.40 -19.88 -19.11
N ASN A 388 -30.96 -18.71 -19.37
CA ASN A 388 -31.16 -18.25 -20.74
C ASN A 388 -29.82 -17.80 -21.34
N THR A 389 -29.46 -18.37 -22.50
CA THR A 389 -28.20 -18.10 -23.21
C THR A 389 -28.05 -16.65 -23.67
N LYS A 390 -29.15 -15.89 -23.72
CA LYS A 390 -29.17 -14.48 -24.16
C LYS A 390 -28.88 -13.46 -23.04
N TRP A 391 -28.71 -13.88 -21.79
CA TRP A 391 -28.40 -12.94 -20.71
C TRP A 391 -26.93 -12.50 -20.78
N LYS A 392 -26.71 -11.26 -21.25
CA LYS A 392 -25.44 -10.53 -21.09
C LYS A 392 -25.53 -9.70 -19.79
N PRO A 393 -24.52 -9.77 -18.91
CA PRO A 393 -24.53 -9.12 -17.60
C PRO A 393 -24.68 -7.61 -17.64
#